data_AF-A6MZG5-F1
#
_entry.id   AF-A6MZG5-F1
#
_cell.length_a   1.000
_cell.length_b   1.000
_cell.length_c   1.000
_cell.angle_alpha   90.00
_cell.angle_beta   90.00
_cell.angle_gamma   90.00
#
_symmetry.space_group_name_H-M   'P 1'
#
loop_
_entity.id
_entity.type
_entity.pdbx_description
1 polymer ?
#
loop_
_entity_poly.entity_id
_entity_poly.type
_entity_poly.pdbx_seq_one_letter_code
_entity_poly.pdbx_strand_id
1 'polypeptide(L)'
;KTRELLKLVCDLYALDRIWKDIGTYRNVDYVAPNKAKAIHKLADYLSYQVRLVAQELVDAFDLPDLIIRAPIGMQFEAYAQYTQHVGF
;
A
#
# COMPACT_ATOMS: atom_id res chain seq x y z
N LYS A 1 15.23 12.01 3.93
CA LYS A 1 15.11 10.71 3.24
C LYS A 1 14.06 9.82 3.90
N THR A 2 14.35 9.09 5.00
CA THR A 2 13.34 8.18 5.62
C THR A 2 12.07 8.89 6.09
N ARG A 3 12.20 10.08 6.70
CA ARG A 3 11.05 10.89 7.13
C ARG A 3 10.12 11.25 5.97
N GLU A 4 10.66 11.57 4.80
CA GLU A 4 9.86 11.97 3.63
C GLU A 4 9.13 10.77 3.04
N LEU A 5 9.77 9.61 3.03
CA LEU A 5 9.20 8.35 2.58
C LEU A 5 8.08 7.86 3.52
N LEU A 6 8.26 7.98 4.83
CA LEU A 6 7.19 7.70 5.80
C LEU A 6 6.06 8.72 5.70
N LYS A 7 6.38 10.01 5.50
CA LYS A 7 5.37 11.06 5.25
C LYS A 7 4.52 10.72 4.04
N LEU A 8 5.12 10.24 2.95
CA LEU A 8 4.43 9.79 1.74
C LEU A 8 3.41 8.68 2.05
N VAL A 9 3.81 7.65 2.81
CA VAL A 9 2.91 6.55 3.20
C VAL A 9 1.80 7.05 4.14
N CYS A 10 2.12 7.93 5.09
CA CYS A 10 1.11 8.56 5.96
C CYS A 10 0.08 9.37 5.17
N ASP A 11 0.54 10.15 4.18
CA ASP A 11 -0.34 10.98 3.35
C ASP A 11 -1.24 10.12 2.46
N LEU A 12 -0.69 9.03 1.89
CA LEU A 12 -1.47 8.04 1.16
C LEU A 12 -2.54 7.39 2.06
N TYR A 13 -2.17 6.95 3.26
CA TYR A 13 -3.08 6.34 4.22
C TYR A 13 -4.22 7.29 4.62
N ALA A 14 -3.88 8.55 4.92
CA ALA A 14 -4.87 9.55 5.31
C ALA A 14 -5.87 9.82 4.18
N LEU A 15 -5.42 9.97 2.94
CA LEU A 15 -6.28 10.23 1.80
C LEU A 15 -7.14 9.03 1.42
N ASP A 16 -6.60 7.81 1.46
CA ASP A 16 -7.36 6.58 1.25
C ASP A 16 -8.46 6.42 2.31
N ARG A 17 -8.17 6.75 3.58
CA ARG A 17 -9.16 6.71 4.65
C ARG A 17 -10.27 7.76 4.45
N ILE A 18 -9.90 9.00 4.10
CA ILE A 18 -10.87 10.07 3.79
C ILE A 18 -11.75 9.67 2.60
N TRP A 19 -11.18 9.03 1.57
CA TRP A 19 -11.91 8.56 0.40
C TRP A 19 -12.92 7.44 0.76
N LYS A 20 -12.52 6.47 1.58
CA LYS A 20 -13.42 5.41 2.07
C LYS A 20 -14.60 5.97 2.86
N ASP A 21 -14.35 7.00 3.67
CA ASP A 21 -15.36 7.65 4.51
C ASP A 21 -15.93 8.94 3.86
N ILE A 22 -15.80 9.11 2.53
CA ILE A 22 -16.13 10.37 1.83
C ILE A 22 -17.60 10.77 1.98
N GLY A 23 -18.50 9.79 2.16
CA GLY A 23 -19.92 10.03 2.43
C GLY A 23 -20.12 10.85 3.70
N THR A 24 -19.39 10.53 4.77
CA THR A 24 -19.45 11.26 6.05
C THR A 24 -19.01 12.71 5.89
N TYR A 25 -17.90 12.95 5.20
CA TYR A 25 -17.39 14.31 4.96
C TYR A 25 -18.25 15.14 4.02
N ARG A 26 -18.96 14.49 3.10
CA ARG A 26 -19.92 15.16 2.20
C ARG A 26 -21.23 15.50 2.90
N ASN A 27 -21.70 14.64 3.82
CA ASN A 27 -22.95 14.86 4.55
C ASN A 27 -22.90 16.07 5.49
N VAL A 28 -21.71 16.48 5.94
CA VAL A 28 -21.48 17.69 6.75
C VAL A 28 -20.91 18.85 5.93
N ASP A 29 -20.99 18.79 4.60
CA ASP A 29 -20.44 19.78 3.66
C ASP A 29 -18.95 20.12 3.85
N TYR A 30 -18.20 19.26 4.55
CA TYR A 30 -16.77 19.44 4.81
C TYR A 30 -15.94 19.26 3.54
N VAL A 31 -16.39 18.38 2.63
CA VAL A 31 -15.73 18.14 1.34
C VAL A 31 -16.70 18.35 0.19
N ALA A 32 -16.42 19.35 -0.64
CA ALA A 32 -17.13 19.57 -1.88
C ALA A 32 -16.82 18.49 -2.94
N PRO A 33 -17.73 18.19 -3.89
CA PRO A 33 -17.55 17.11 -4.87
C PRO A 33 -16.28 17.23 -5.73
N ASN A 34 -15.86 18.44 -6.05
CA ASN A 34 -14.61 18.71 -6.78
C ASN A 34 -13.38 18.29 -5.96
N LYS A 35 -13.36 18.60 -4.67
CA LYS A 35 -12.29 18.22 -3.75
C LYS A 35 -12.26 16.71 -3.52
N ALA A 36 -13.43 16.05 -3.44
CA ALA A 36 -13.51 14.59 -3.36
C ALA A 36 -12.82 13.91 -4.55
N LYS A 37 -13.10 14.37 -5.79
CA LYS A 37 -12.43 13.87 -6.99
C LYS A 37 -10.92 14.12 -6.97
N ALA A 38 -10.50 15.29 -6.46
CA ALA A 38 -9.09 15.62 -6.33
C ALA A 38 -8.37 14.73 -5.30
N ILE A 39 -9.01 14.42 -4.16
CA ILE A 39 -8.49 13.50 -3.14
C ILE A 39 -8.26 12.12 -3.74
N HIS A 40 -9.24 11.58 -4.49
CA HIS A 40 -9.11 10.29 -5.14
C HIS A 40 -7.92 10.26 -6.12
N LYS A 41 -7.83 11.26 -7.00
CA LYS A 41 -6.73 11.38 -7.95
C LYS A 41 -5.37 11.52 -7.26
N LEU A 42 -5.32 12.23 -6.13
CA LEU A 42 -4.09 12.37 -5.35
C LEU A 42 -3.70 11.05 -4.68
N ALA A 43 -4.66 10.28 -4.14
CA ALA A 43 -4.39 8.95 -3.60
C ALA A 43 -3.81 7.99 -4.66
N ASP A 44 -4.32 8.03 -5.89
CA ASP A 44 -3.76 7.26 -7.01
C ASP A 44 -2.32 7.67 -7.33
N TYR A 45 -2.07 8.98 -7.34
CA TYR A 45 -0.73 9.53 -7.57
C TYR A 45 0.26 9.13 -6.48
N LEU A 46 -0.13 9.24 -5.21
CA LEU A 46 0.74 8.83 -4.09
C LEU A 46 0.96 7.31 -4.11
N SER A 47 -0.03 6.50 -4.49
CA SER A 47 0.13 5.06 -4.69
C SER A 47 1.18 4.75 -5.76
N TYR A 48 1.19 5.51 -6.86
CA TYR A 48 2.23 5.40 -7.89
C TYR A 48 3.62 5.74 -7.33
N GLN A 49 3.74 6.79 -6.52
CA GLN A 49 5.01 7.16 -5.90
C GLN A 49 5.50 6.10 -4.90
N VAL A 50 4.61 5.59 -4.04
CA VAL A 50 4.93 4.52 -3.08
C VAL A 50 5.36 3.24 -3.81
N ARG A 51 4.74 2.91 -4.94
CA ARG A 51 5.11 1.73 -5.74
C ARG A 51 6.60 1.71 -6.13
N LEU A 52 7.21 2.86 -6.39
CA LEU A 52 8.62 2.95 -6.76
C LEU A 52 9.58 2.55 -5.62
N VAL A 53 9.11 2.61 -4.37
CA VAL A 53 9.88 2.33 -3.17
C VAL A 53 9.26 1.20 -2.34
N ALA A 54 8.28 0.48 -2.89
CA ALA A 54 7.50 -0.51 -2.17
C ALA A 54 8.36 -1.71 -1.72
N GLN A 55 9.32 -2.13 -2.54
CA GLN A 55 10.25 -3.19 -2.17
C GLN A 55 11.09 -2.77 -0.95
N GLU A 56 11.71 -1.60 -0.97
CA GLU A 56 12.51 -1.09 0.16
C GLU A 56 11.69 -0.95 1.44
N LEU A 57 10.42 -0.56 1.32
CA LEU A 57 9.48 -0.47 2.44
C LEU A 57 9.15 -1.84 3.06
N VAL A 58 8.99 -2.87 2.22
CA VAL A 58 8.68 -4.25 2.67
C VAL A 58 9.94 -4.93 3.23
N ASP A 59 11.07 -4.78 2.55
CA ASP A 59 12.35 -5.35 2.98
C ASP A 59 12.82 -4.75 4.31
N ALA A 60 12.46 -3.49 4.61
CA ALA A 60 12.79 -2.84 5.89
C ALA A 60 12.16 -3.50 7.13
N PHE A 61 11.16 -4.38 6.98
CA PHE A 61 10.65 -5.18 8.09
C PHE A 61 11.58 -6.34 8.47
N ASP A 62 12.56 -6.67 7.63
CA ASP A 62 13.60 -7.68 7.85
C ASP A 62 13.02 -9.02 8.34
N LEU A 63 11.96 -9.48 7.65
CA LEU A 63 11.25 -10.72 8.01
C LEU A 63 11.95 -11.92 7.37
N PRO A 64 12.48 -12.86 8.16
CA PRO A 64 13.06 -14.09 7.61
C PRO A 64 11.97 -15.01 7.02
N ASP A 65 12.33 -15.79 5.99
CA ASP A 65 11.41 -16.69 5.29
C ASP A 65 10.70 -17.68 6.23
N LEU A 66 11.36 -18.11 7.31
CA LEU A 66 10.79 -18.96 8.37
C LEU A 66 9.59 -18.32 9.09
N ILE A 67 9.55 -16.98 9.15
CA ILE A 67 8.44 -16.21 9.71
C ILE A 67 7.39 -15.91 8.64
N ILE A 68 7.80 -15.63 7.39
CA ILE A 68 6.88 -15.36 6.27
C ILE A 68 5.98 -16.58 5.99
N ARG A 69 6.56 -17.79 5.99
CA ARG A 69 5.85 -19.08 5.80
C ARG A 69 4.86 -19.09 4.62
N ALA A 70 5.16 -18.31 3.58
CA ALA A 70 4.35 -18.18 2.39
C ALA A 70 5.26 -18.32 1.17
N PRO A 71 5.14 -19.40 0.37
CA PRO A 71 6.02 -19.64 -0.78
C PRO A 71 6.05 -18.47 -1.78
N ILE A 72 4.91 -17.81 -2.02
CA ILE A 72 4.81 -16.65 -2.93
C ILE A 72 5.47 -15.37 -2.39
N GLY A 73 5.84 -15.33 -1.11
CA GLY A 73 6.49 -14.21 -0.46
C GLY A 73 7.98 -14.43 -0.19
N MET A 74 8.54 -15.58 -0.60
CA MET A 74 9.96 -15.87 -0.44
C MET A 74 10.80 -15.17 -1.50
N GLN A 75 12.01 -14.76 -1.13
CA GLN A 75 12.93 -14.05 -2.03
C GLN A 75 13.45 -14.92 -3.19
N PHE A 76 13.46 -16.25 -3.04
CA PHE A 76 14.02 -17.17 -4.01
C PHE A 76 13.14 -18.41 -4.20
N GLU A 77 13.08 -18.95 -5.42
CA GLU A 77 12.40 -20.22 -5.75
C GLU A 77 10.91 -20.33 -5.37
N ALA A 78 10.22 -19.20 -5.19
CA ALA A 78 8.80 -19.15 -4.83
C ALA A 78 7.90 -20.12 -5.64
N TYR A 79 8.09 -20.15 -6.96
CA TYR A 79 7.32 -21.02 -7.85
C TYR A 79 7.75 -22.50 -7.77
N ALA A 80 9.03 -22.79 -7.55
CA ALA A 80 9.52 -24.16 -7.42
C ALA A 80 9.08 -24.79 -6.08
N GLN A 81 9.05 -24.01 -5.00
CA GLN A 81 8.54 -24.48 -3.71
C GLN A 81 7.01 -24.58 -3.70
N TYR A 82 6.31 -23.64 -4.34
CA TYR A 82 4.86 -23.69 -4.46
C TYR A 82 4.39 -24.93 -5.23
N THR A 83 5.03 -25.28 -6.36
CA THR A 83 4.67 -26.49 -7.12
C THR A 83 4.95 -27.78 -6.36
N GLN A 84 6.00 -27.82 -5.52
CA GLN A 84 6.27 -28.96 -4.63
C GLN A 84 5.19 -29.17 -3.57
N HIS A 85 4.56 -28.09 -3.07
CA HIS A 85 3.54 -28.18 -2.02
C HIS A 85 2.12 -28.41 -2.57
N VAL A 86 1.82 -27.87 -3.76
CA VAL A 86 0.45 -27.88 -4.30
C VAL A 86 0.19 -29.09 -5.19
N GLY A 87 1.22 -29.79 -5.69
CA GLY A 87 1.08 -31.03 -6.45
C GLY A 87 0.31 -30.85 -7.76
N PHE A 88 1.03 -30.85 -8.89
CA PHE A 88 0.42 -31.16 -10.18
C PHE A 88 0.73 -32.61 -10.54
#